data_AF-A0A6U4TF02-F1
#
_entry.id   AF-A0A6U4TF02-F1
#
_cell.length_a   1.000
_cell.length_b   1.000
_cell.length_c   1.000
_cell.angle_alpha   90.00
_cell.angle_beta   90.00
_cell.angle_gamma   90.00
#
_symmetry.space_group_name_H-M   'P 1'
#
loop_
_entity.id
_entity.type
_entity.pdbx_description
1 polymer ?
#
loop_
_entity_poly.entity_id
_entity_poly.type
_entity_poly.pdbx_seq_one_letter_code
_entity_poly.pdbx_strand_id
1 'polypeptide(L)'
;MPGESSTTQAAQTQRRKESHNLTEQKRRQRINDKIAELKHILPTVGGESTSDKQAPDKATILSDAIEFIRKLHSDVKEVTARKSELERLNAMLVEENKQLKKAASA
;
A
#
# COMPACT_ATOMS: atom_id res chain seq x y z
N MET A 1 -14.98 -14.31 60.56
CA MET A 1 -14.68 -13.11 59.77
C MET A 1 -14.45 -13.52 58.31
N PRO A 2 -15.45 -13.46 57.40
CA PRO A 2 -15.26 -13.76 56.00
C PRO A 2 -15.37 -12.48 55.16
N GLY A 3 -14.27 -11.92 54.67
CA GLY A 3 -14.32 -10.65 53.92
C GLY A 3 -13.13 -10.31 52.99
N GLU A 4 -11.99 -10.99 53.08
CA GLU A 4 -10.78 -10.56 52.35
C GLU A 4 -10.52 -11.32 51.03
N SER A 5 -11.05 -12.54 50.88
CA SER A 5 -10.79 -13.39 49.71
C SER A 5 -11.60 -13.04 48.46
N SER A 6 -12.74 -12.36 48.60
CA SER A 6 -13.63 -11.97 47.48
C SER A 6 -13.17 -10.68 46.79
N THR A 7 -12.58 -9.75 47.53
CA THR A 7 -12.10 -8.44 47.02
C THR A 7 -10.90 -8.60 46.09
N THR A 8 -10.02 -9.57 46.36
CA THR A 8 -8.83 -9.87 45.56
C THR A 8 -9.16 -10.51 44.21
N GLN A 9 -10.17 -11.38 44.15
CA GLN A 9 -10.62 -12.00 42.88
C GLN A 9 -11.30 -11.00 41.95
N ALA A 10 -12.12 -10.10 42.49
CA ALA A 10 -12.76 -9.02 41.71
C ALA A 10 -11.71 -8.04 41.16
N ALA A 11 -10.74 -7.63 41.98
CA ALA A 11 -9.64 -6.76 41.56
C ALA A 11 -8.73 -7.42 40.50
N GLN A 12 -8.43 -8.71 40.64
CA GLN A 12 -7.63 -9.45 39.66
C GLN A 12 -8.37 -9.61 38.32
N THR A 13 -9.69 -9.82 38.35
CA THR A 13 -10.53 -9.88 37.16
C THR A 13 -10.61 -8.50 36.47
N GLN A 14 -10.70 -7.42 37.24
CA GLN A 14 -10.69 -6.06 36.72
C GLN A 14 -9.36 -5.72 36.04
N ARG A 15 -8.22 -6.04 36.66
CA ARG A 15 -6.88 -5.86 36.06
C ARG A 15 -6.70 -6.65 34.76
N ARG A 16 -7.23 -7.88 34.70
CA ARG A 16 -7.22 -8.68 33.45
C ARG A 16 -8.05 -8.01 32.36
N LYS A 17 -9.23 -7.48 32.68
CA LYS A 17 -10.08 -6.74 31.74
C LYS A 17 -9.40 -5.45 31.25
N GLU A 18 -8.77 -4.70 32.14
CA GLU A 18 -8.02 -3.48 31.79
C GLU A 18 -6.82 -3.79 30.89
N SER A 19 -6.03 -4.82 31.23
CA SER A 19 -4.93 -5.29 30.39
C SER A 19 -5.40 -5.73 29.00
N HIS A 20 -6.54 -6.42 28.94
CA HIS A 20 -7.16 -6.82 27.66
C HIS A 20 -7.61 -5.60 26.86
N ASN A 21 -8.25 -4.62 27.49
CA ASN A 21 -8.71 -3.38 26.85
C ASN A 21 -7.55 -2.56 26.28
N LEU A 22 -6.45 -2.44 27.03
CA LEU A 22 -5.22 -1.76 26.56
C LEU A 22 -4.60 -2.48 25.37
N THR A 23 -4.59 -3.81 25.39
CA THR A 23 -4.07 -4.63 24.29
C THR A 23 -4.90 -4.42 23.01
N GLU A 24 -6.22 -4.45 23.13
CA GLU A 24 -7.11 -4.22 21.99
C GLU A 24 -7.06 -2.77 21.50
N GLN A 25 -6.94 -1.80 22.39
CA GLN A 25 -6.73 -0.40 22.00
C GLN A 25 -5.44 -0.24 21.19
N LYS A 26 -4.32 -0.83 21.61
CA LYS A 26 -3.07 -0.82 20.84
C LYS A 26 -3.20 -1.52 19.50
N ARG A 27 -3.95 -2.64 19.43
CA ARG A 27 -4.24 -3.33 18.15
C ARG A 27 -5.01 -2.42 17.19
N ARG A 28 -6.07 -1.77 17.68
CA ARG A 28 -6.89 -0.82 16.90
C ARG A 28 -6.06 0.37 16.43
N GLN A 29 -5.19 0.92 17.28
CA GLN A 29 -4.31 2.03 16.89
C GLN A 29 -3.39 1.63 15.74
N ARG A 30 -2.69 0.50 15.85
CA ARG A 30 -1.80 0.00 14.78
C ARG A 30 -2.51 -0.18 13.44
N ILE A 31 -3.76 -0.67 13.46
CA ILE A 31 -4.56 -0.81 12.23
C ILE A 31 -4.91 0.56 11.64
N ASN A 32 -5.33 1.50 12.47
CA ASN A 32 -5.67 2.85 12.02
C ASN A 32 -4.45 3.57 11.43
N ASP A 33 -3.28 3.43 12.06
CA ASP A 33 -2.03 4.01 11.56
C ASP A 33 -1.70 3.47 10.17
N LYS A 34 -1.89 2.16 9.95
CA LYS A 34 -1.66 1.55 8.63
C LYS A 34 -2.67 1.99 7.57
N ILE A 35 -3.94 2.21 7.94
CA ILE A 35 -4.93 2.76 7.01
C ILE A 35 -4.61 4.24 6.68
N ALA A 36 -4.13 5.02 7.65
CA ALA A 36 -3.71 6.40 7.43
C ALA A 36 -2.46 6.49 6.53
N GLU A 37 -1.48 5.62 6.74
CA GLU A 37 -0.30 5.47 5.88
C GLU A 37 -0.72 5.09 4.45
N LEU A 38 -1.64 4.12 4.32
CA LEU A 38 -2.19 3.70 3.04
C LEU A 38 -2.82 4.88 2.29
N LYS A 39 -3.65 5.68 2.96
CA LYS A 39 -4.25 6.89 2.37
C LYS A 39 -3.22 7.85 1.77
N HIS A 40 -2.04 7.99 2.37
CA HIS A 40 -1.03 8.93 1.91
C HIS A 40 -0.27 8.45 0.66
N ILE A 41 -0.13 7.13 0.49
CA ILE A 41 0.57 6.55 -0.67
C ILE A 41 -0.33 6.38 -1.90
N LEU A 42 -1.65 6.38 -1.71
CA LEU A 42 -2.58 6.32 -2.84
C LEU A 42 -2.50 7.62 -3.64
N PRO A 43 -2.51 7.54 -4.98
CA PRO A 43 -2.67 8.73 -5.79
C PRO A 43 -4.01 9.34 -5.40
N THR A 44 -3.99 10.57 -4.87
CA THR A 44 -5.22 11.32 -4.56
C THR A 44 -6.09 11.28 -5.81
N VAL A 45 -7.24 10.61 -5.71
CA VAL A 45 -8.23 10.56 -6.79
C VAL A 45 -8.69 12.01 -7.00
N GLY A 46 -8.10 12.67 -7.99
CA GLY A 46 -8.22 14.10 -8.23
C GLY A 46 -7.03 14.89 -7.68
N GLY A 47 -6.17 15.38 -8.59
CA GLY A 47 -5.41 16.59 -8.30
C GLY A 47 -6.39 17.68 -7.86
N GLU A 48 -5.95 18.52 -6.93
CA GLU A 48 -6.76 19.44 -6.12
C GLU A 48 -7.33 18.81 -4.86
N SER A 49 -6.88 19.37 -3.73
CA SER A 49 -7.60 19.38 -2.46
C SER A 49 -9.01 19.93 -2.69
N THR A 50 -9.91 19.09 -3.16
CA THR A 50 -11.32 19.42 -3.29
C THR A 50 -11.91 19.37 -1.89
N SER A 51 -11.80 20.51 -1.21
CA SER A 51 -12.58 20.93 -0.06
C SER A 51 -12.52 20.04 1.19
N ASP A 52 -12.02 20.62 2.27
CA ASP A 52 -12.39 20.58 3.70
C ASP A 52 -13.67 19.84 4.21
N LYS A 53 -14.26 18.90 3.48
CA LYS A 53 -15.53 18.27 3.84
C LYS A 53 -15.40 16.76 3.75
N GLN A 54 -14.93 16.21 4.87
CA GLN A 54 -14.80 14.79 5.24
C GLN A 54 -13.57 14.07 4.71
N ALA A 55 -12.72 13.68 5.65
CA ALA A 55 -11.71 12.66 5.42
C ALA A 55 -12.40 11.39 4.89
N PRO A 56 -11.89 10.78 3.80
CA PRO A 56 -12.46 9.55 3.25
C PRO A 56 -12.52 8.48 4.34
N ASP A 57 -13.60 7.70 4.33
CA ASP A 57 -13.77 6.63 5.29
C ASP A 57 -12.81 5.47 5.01
N LYS A 58 -12.72 4.53 5.97
CA LYS A 58 -11.80 3.39 5.85
C LYS A 58 -12.16 2.47 4.68
N ALA A 59 -13.43 2.34 4.32
CA ALA A 59 -13.86 1.48 3.23
C ALA A 59 -13.46 2.07 1.87
N THR A 60 -13.58 3.39 1.70
CA THR A 60 -13.09 4.10 0.52
C THR A 60 -11.57 3.92 0.37
N ILE A 61 -10.79 4.20 1.42
CA ILE A 61 -9.32 4.05 1.38
C ILE A 61 -8.92 2.63 0.98
N LEU A 62 -9.58 1.61 1.53
CA LEU A 62 -9.29 0.22 1.20
C LEU A 62 -9.72 -0.14 -0.24
N SER A 63 -10.83 0.40 -0.73
CA SER A 63 -11.30 0.17 -2.10
C SER A 63 -10.36 0.79 -3.13
N ASP A 64 -10.00 2.06 -2.91
CA ASP A 64 -9.04 2.79 -3.75
C ASP A 64 -7.67 2.09 -3.76
N ALA A 65 -7.25 1.53 -2.62
CA ALA A 65 -6.01 0.76 -2.55
C ALA A 65 -6.05 -0.52 -3.40
N ILE A 66 -7.16 -1.25 -3.37
CA ILE A 66 -7.33 -2.46 -4.18
C ILE A 66 -7.28 -2.09 -5.67
N GLU A 67 -7.98 -1.04 -6.07
CA GLU A 67 -7.99 -0.57 -7.45
C GLU A 67 -6.59 -0.11 -7.89
N PHE A 68 -5.91 0.67 -7.06
CA PHE A 68 -4.58 1.16 -7.37
C PHE A 68 -3.56 0.03 -7.52
N ILE A 69 -3.59 -1.01 -6.67
CA ILE A 69 -2.73 -2.19 -6.81
C ILE A 69 -3.02 -2.93 -8.11
N ARG A 70 -4.30 -3.09 -8.48
CA ARG A 70 -4.68 -3.70 -9.77
C ARG A 70 -4.15 -2.91 -10.96
N LYS A 71 -4.26 -1.58 -10.90
CA LYS A 71 -3.71 -0.68 -11.92
C LYS A 71 -2.20 -0.82 -12.01
N LEU A 72 -1.47 -0.75 -10.90
CA LEU A 72 -0.01 -0.93 -10.88
C LEU A 72 0.41 -2.27 -11.48
N HIS A 73 -0.31 -3.35 -11.19
CA HIS A 73 -0.05 -4.65 -11.82
C HIS A 73 -0.24 -4.63 -13.34
N SER A 74 -1.23 -3.90 -13.84
CA SER A 74 -1.45 -3.70 -15.27
C SER A 74 -0.33 -2.86 -15.89
N ASP A 75 -0.01 -1.72 -15.28
CA ASP A 75 1.01 -0.77 -15.75
C ASP A 75 2.38 -1.44 -15.84
N VAL A 76 2.76 -2.24 -14.83
CA VAL A 76 4.03 -3.00 -14.83
C VAL A 76 4.08 -3.98 -15.99
N LYS A 77 2.99 -4.69 -16.29
CA LYS A 77 2.93 -5.62 -17.43
C LYS A 77 3.09 -4.89 -18.75
N GLU A 78 2.37 -3.79 -18.93
CA GLU A 78 2.43 -2.98 -20.16
C GLU A 78 3.83 -2.41 -20.38
N VAL A 79 4.40 -1.77 -19.36
CA VAL A 79 5.75 -1.19 -19.42
C VAL A 79 6.80 -2.26 -19.70
N THR A 80 6.67 -3.45 -19.10
CA THR A 80 7.60 -4.57 -19.34
C THR A 80 7.51 -5.08 -20.78
N ALA A 81 6.30 -5.26 -21.30
CA ALA A 81 6.09 -5.67 -22.69
C ALA A 81 6.63 -4.63 -23.67
N ARG A 82 6.36 -3.35 -23.40
CA ARG A 82 6.86 -2.24 -24.23
C ARG A 82 8.38 -2.14 -24.20
N LYS A 83 8.99 -2.32 -23.03
CA LYS A 83 10.45 -2.35 -22.87
C LYS A 83 11.07 -3.47 -23.70
N SER A 84 10.53 -4.69 -23.61
CA SER A 84 11.01 -5.84 -24.38
C SER A 84 10.99 -5.59 -25.89
N GLU A 85 9.89 -4.99 -26.40
CA GLU A 85 9.80 -4.67 -27.83
C GLU A 85 10.78 -3.57 -28.25
N LEU A 86 10.97 -2.54 -27.42
CA LEU A 86 11.96 -1.50 -27.69
C LEU A 86 13.39 -2.05 -27.68
N GLU A 87 13.72 -2.95 -26.76
CA GLU A 87 15.02 -3.62 -26.71
C GLU A 87 15.26 -4.46 -27.97
N ARG A 88 14.23 -5.18 -28.45
CA ARG A 88 14.28 -5.95 -29.70
C ARG A 88 14.54 -5.06 -30.91
N LEU A 89 13.78 -3.97 -31.05
CA LEU A 89 13.93 -3.02 -32.17
C LEU A 89 15.29 -2.33 -32.15
N ASN A 90 15.76 -1.93 -30.96
CA ASN A 90 17.07 -1.31 -30.81
C ASN A 90 18.19 -2.27 -31.21
N ALA A 91 18.11 -3.55 -30.83
CA ALA A 91 19.08 -4.56 -31.25
C ALA A 91 19.14 -4.72 -32.79
N MET A 92 17.98 -4.71 -33.46
CA MET A 92 17.92 -4.76 -34.92
C MET A 92 18.57 -3.53 -35.58
N LEU A 93 18.25 -2.33 -35.08
CA LEU A 93 18.82 -1.08 -35.59
C LEU A 93 20.34 -1.00 -35.39
N VAL A 94 20.84 -1.49 -34.26
CA VAL A 94 22.28 -1.54 -33.98
C VAL A 94 23.00 -2.43 -34.99
N GLU A 95 22.43 -3.61 -35.31
CA GLU A 95 23.04 -4.50 -36.29
C GLU A 95 22.98 -3.91 -37.70
N GLU A 96 21.87 -3.31 -38.11
CA GLU A 96 21.75 -2.61 -39.40
C GLU A 96 22.80 -1.50 -39.54
N ASN A 97 22.94 -0.64 -38.52
CA ASN A 97 23.94 0.42 -38.52
C ASN A 97 25.38 -0.12 -38.64
N LYS A 98 25.66 -1.26 -38.01
CA LYS A 98 26.96 -1.92 -38.11
C LYS A 98 27.23 -2.43 -39.52
N GLN A 99 26.23 -3.00 -40.20
CA GLN A 99 26.36 -3.46 -41.58
C GLN A 99 26.58 -2.27 -42.53
N LEU A 100 25.81 -1.19 -42.37
CA LEU A 100 25.97 0.03 -43.17
C LEU A 100 27.36 0.66 -43.02
N LYS A 101 27.90 0.71 -41.79
CA LYS A 101 29.28 1.19 -41.55
C LYS A 101 30.33 0.33 -42.23
N LYS A 102 30.16 -0.99 -42.26
CA LYS A 102 31.06 -1.89 -42.99
C LYS A 102 30.98 -1.67 -44.49
N ALA A 103 29.78 -1.54 -45.05
CA ALA A 103 29.58 -1.28 -46.47
C ALA A 103 30.16 0.07 -46.90
N ALA A 104 30.11 1.09 -46.05
CA ALA A 104 30.69 2.42 -46.32
C ALA A 104 32.22 2.48 -46.16
N SER A 105 32.85 1.44 -45.59
CA SER A 105 34.32 1.35 -45.41
C SER A 105 34.99 0.34 -46.34
N ALA A 106 34.21 -0.31 -47.22
CA ALA A 106 34.67 -1.19 -48.29
C ALA A 106 34.65 -0.44 -49.63
#